data_AF-D5C2M1-F1
#
_entry.id   AF-D5C2M1-F1
#
_cell.length_a   1.000
_cell.length_b   1.000
_cell.length_c   1.000
_cell.angle_alpha   90.00
_cell.angle_beta   90.00
_cell.angle_gamma   90.00
#
_symmetry.space_group_name_H-M   'P 1'
#
loop_
_entity.id
_entity.type
_entity.pdbx_description
1 polymer ?
#
loop_
_entity_poly.entity_id
_entity_poly.type
_entity_poly.pdbx_seq_one_letter_code
_entity_poly.pdbx_strand_id
1 'polypeptide(L)'
;MQKTFVRITAGAIVLLLWAGLGGCAGSSTRAQDLAAEEALLRQRVLARWEVILAGDYEAAREFFAPTQRGNWSVKRLRNHYEVLAPRKEVKVRQVIFAFEDPSRATVVVQQHFDTAGTVTGLNAAEPVGTWDELWEKQDGQWWFVQTR
;
A
#
# COMPACT_ATOMS: atom_id res chain seq x y z
N MET A 1 84.27 0.90 -29.15
CA MET A 1 84.12 0.69 -27.69
C MET A 1 82.61 0.65 -27.41
N GLN A 2 81.87 -0.47 -27.57
CA GLN A 2 81.73 -1.61 -26.63
C GLN A 2 81.74 -1.13 -25.16
N LYS A 3 80.70 -1.31 -24.34
CA LYS A 3 80.00 -2.56 -24.06
C LYS A 3 78.53 -2.38 -23.67
N THR A 4 77.73 -3.30 -24.16
CA THR A 4 76.41 -3.78 -23.72
C THR A 4 76.37 -4.14 -22.23
N PHE A 5 75.22 -3.90 -21.58
CA PHE A 5 74.78 -4.68 -20.42
C PHE A 5 73.32 -5.11 -20.59
N VAL A 6 73.16 -6.37 -20.96
CA VAL A 6 71.92 -7.14 -20.91
C VAL A 6 71.74 -7.63 -19.47
N ARG A 7 70.54 -7.46 -18.92
CA ARG A 7 70.04 -8.28 -17.80
C ARG A 7 68.64 -8.78 -18.15
N ILE A 8 68.60 -10.05 -18.51
CA ILE A 8 67.39 -10.89 -18.66
C ILE A 8 67.25 -11.70 -17.37
N THR A 9 66.03 -12.21 -17.13
CA THR A 9 65.57 -13.15 -16.07
C THR A 9 65.09 -12.45 -14.80
N ALA A 10 63.96 -12.79 -14.16
CA ALA A 10 62.98 -13.87 -14.30
C ALA A 10 61.75 -13.53 -13.42
N GLY A 11 60.61 -14.19 -13.65
CA GLY A 11 59.54 -14.33 -12.64
C GLY A 11 58.19 -13.76 -13.07
N ALA A 12 57.36 -14.55 -13.76
CA ALA A 12 56.26 -15.33 -13.17
C ALA A 12 55.04 -14.44 -12.84
N ILE A 13 54.07 -14.35 -13.77
CA ILE A 13 52.81 -15.12 -13.70
C ILE A 13 52.11 -14.91 -12.34
N VAL A 14 51.23 -13.90 -12.27
CA VAL A 14 50.12 -13.89 -11.31
C VAL A 14 48.84 -13.97 -12.14
N LEU A 15 48.44 -15.22 -12.34
CA LEU A 15 47.14 -15.64 -12.84
C LEU A 15 46.05 -15.32 -11.80
N LEU A 16 44.85 -15.04 -12.34
CA LEU A 16 43.54 -15.48 -11.83
C LEU A 16 43.23 -15.23 -10.35
N LEU A 17 42.27 -14.33 -10.07
CA LEU A 17 41.21 -14.59 -9.07
C LEU A 17 40.18 -13.43 -8.99
N TRP A 18 39.57 -13.06 -10.11
CA TRP A 18 38.37 -12.18 -10.10
C TRP A 18 37.18 -12.91 -10.74
N ALA A 19 36.82 -14.06 -10.15
CA ALA A 19 35.58 -14.77 -10.45
C ALA A 19 34.96 -15.20 -9.13
N GLY A 20 33.94 -14.47 -8.68
CA GLY A 20 33.14 -14.88 -7.53
C GLY A 20 32.51 -13.70 -6.81
N LEU A 21 31.46 -13.11 -7.38
CA LEU A 21 30.45 -12.32 -6.68
C LEU A 21 29.14 -12.19 -7.48
N GLY A 22 28.90 -13.09 -8.44
CA GLY A 22 27.65 -13.16 -9.18
C GLY A 22 26.84 -14.37 -8.72
N GLY A 23 25.81 -14.17 -7.91
CA GLY A 23 24.77 -15.20 -7.72
C GLY A 23 24.21 -15.33 -6.32
N CYS A 24 23.57 -14.28 -5.79
CA CYS A 24 22.51 -14.37 -4.78
C CYS A 24 21.67 -13.08 -4.83
N ALA A 25 21.00 -12.80 -5.94
CA ALA A 25 20.12 -11.62 -6.07
C ALA A 25 18.75 -11.98 -6.68
N GLY A 26 18.35 -13.26 -6.66
CA GLY A 26 17.18 -13.73 -7.40
C GLY A 26 15.87 -13.83 -6.62
N SER A 27 15.89 -13.70 -5.29
CA SER A 27 14.72 -14.04 -4.45
C SER A 27 14.23 -12.92 -3.52
N SER A 28 14.86 -11.73 -3.52
CA SER A 28 14.46 -10.62 -2.65
C SER A 28 13.53 -9.60 -3.30
N THR A 29 13.52 -9.46 -4.63
CA THR A 29 12.86 -8.34 -5.31
C THR A 29 11.34 -8.36 -5.20
N ARG A 30 10.67 -9.48 -5.53
CA ARG A 30 9.20 -9.53 -5.55
C ARG A 30 8.55 -9.31 -4.17
N ALA A 31 9.13 -9.87 -3.11
CA ALA A 31 8.60 -9.69 -1.76
C ALA A 31 8.79 -8.25 -1.26
N GLN A 32 9.94 -7.63 -1.61
CA GLN A 32 10.21 -6.23 -1.31
C GLN A 32 9.27 -5.30 -2.09
N ASP A 33 9.01 -5.60 -3.38
CA ASP A 33 8.09 -4.85 -4.22
C ASP A 33 6.66 -4.89 -3.64
N LEU A 34 6.16 -6.07 -3.25
CA LEU A 34 4.83 -6.20 -2.66
C LEU A 34 4.71 -5.50 -1.30
N ALA A 35 5.75 -5.51 -0.47
CA ALA A 35 5.76 -4.78 0.78
C ALA A 35 5.72 -3.24 0.55
N ALA A 36 6.41 -2.75 -0.48
CA ALA A 36 6.33 -1.34 -0.87
C ALA A 36 4.95 -0.96 -1.40
N GLU A 37 4.35 -1.80 -2.26
CA GLU A 37 2.98 -1.62 -2.75
C GLU A 37 1.97 -1.62 -1.62
N GLU A 38 2.14 -2.52 -0.64
CA GLU A 38 1.29 -2.58 0.54
C GLU A 38 1.34 -1.28 1.33
N ALA A 39 2.54 -0.74 1.57
CA ALA A 39 2.70 0.52 2.28
C ALA A 39 2.02 1.70 1.55
N LEU A 40 2.19 1.78 0.22
CA LEU A 40 1.55 2.80 -0.61
C LEU A 40 0.02 2.69 -0.57
N LEU A 41 -0.51 1.48 -0.70
CA LEU A 41 -1.95 1.23 -0.63
C LEU A 41 -2.51 1.57 0.77
N ARG A 42 -1.84 1.15 1.84
CA ARG A 42 -2.22 1.50 3.22
C ARG A 42 -2.28 3.00 3.43
N GLN A 43 -1.24 3.73 3.01
CA GLN A 43 -1.22 5.18 3.11
C GLN A 43 -2.41 5.82 2.38
N ARG A 44 -2.69 5.35 1.17
CA ARG A 44 -3.76 5.90 0.36
C ARG A 44 -5.16 5.60 0.91
N VAL A 45 -5.37 4.40 1.44
CA VAL A 45 -6.61 4.02 2.14
C VAL A 45 -6.84 4.95 3.33
N LEU A 46 -5.81 5.18 4.14
CA LEU A 46 -5.91 6.07 5.30
C LEU A 46 -6.18 7.52 4.88
N ALA A 47 -5.51 8.04 3.84
CA ALA A 47 -5.76 9.38 3.32
C ALA A 47 -7.21 9.56 2.82
N ARG A 48 -7.78 8.53 2.18
CA ARG A 48 -9.21 8.51 1.81
C ARG A 48 -10.10 8.60 3.04
N TRP A 49 -9.81 7.81 4.08
CA TRP A 49 -10.59 7.82 5.30
C TRP A 49 -10.45 9.13 6.09
N GLU A 50 -9.29 9.77 6.08
CA GLU A 50 -9.07 11.08 6.71
C GLU A 50 -10.04 12.13 6.16
N VAL A 51 -10.17 12.24 4.84
CA VAL A 51 -11.11 13.19 4.22
C VAL A 51 -12.58 12.82 4.48
N ILE A 52 -12.90 11.52 4.54
CA ILE A 52 -14.25 11.04 4.90
C ILE A 52 -14.60 11.42 6.35
N LEU A 53 -13.66 11.23 7.29
CA LEU A 53 -13.82 11.58 8.70
C LEU A 53 -13.91 13.09 8.91
N ALA A 54 -13.24 13.88 8.07
CA ALA A 54 -13.37 15.34 8.04
C ALA A 54 -14.67 15.84 7.38
N GLY A 55 -15.50 14.95 6.82
CA GLY A 55 -16.72 15.31 6.10
C GLY A 55 -16.48 15.93 4.71
N ASP A 56 -15.25 15.89 4.20
CA ASP A 56 -14.90 16.39 2.86
C ASP A 56 -15.19 15.31 1.79
N TYR A 57 -16.47 15.20 1.46
CA TYR A 57 -16.95 14.22 0.48
C TYR A 57 -16.62 14.58 -0.97
N GLU A 58 -16.25 15.83 -1.27
CA GLU A 58 -15.72 16.19 -2.59
C GLU A 58 -14.31 15.60 -2.73
N ALA A 59 -13.44 15.79 -1.74
CA ALA A 59 -12.10 15.19 -1.72
C ALA A 59 -12.17 13.66 -1.66
N ALA A 60 -13.08 13.07 -0.88
CA ALA A 60 -13.26 11.62 -0.80
C ALA A 60 -13.59 11.00 -2.17
N ARG A 61 -14.34 11.73 -3.02
CA ARG A 61 -14.71 11.28 -4.36
C ARG A 61 -13.49 11.10 -5.27
N GLU A 62 -12.41 11.85 -5.06
CA GLU A 62 -11.20 11.77 -5.87
C GLU A 62 -10.43 10.45 -5.69
N PHE A 63 -10.69 9.68 -4.63
CA PHE A 63 -10.06 8.38 -4.41
C PHE A 63 -10.71 7.24 -5.21
N PHE A 64 -11.92 7.44 -5.73
CA PHE A 64 -12.61 6.44 -6.55
C PHE A 64 -11.90 6.26 -7.89
N ALA A 65 -11.95 5.03 -8.41
CA ALA A 65 -11.53 4.73 -9.77
C ALA A 65 -12.20 5.70 -10.76
N PRO A 66 -11.48 6.22 -11.77
CA PRO A 66 -12.01 7.22 -12.69
C PRO A 66 -13.35 6.82 -13.32
N THR A 67 -13.51 5.53 -13.67
CA THR A 67 -14.73 4.96 -14.25
C THR A 67 -15.94 4.98 -13.30
N GLN A 68 -15.71 5.07 -11.99
CA GLN A 68 -16.76 5.06 -10.96
C GLN A 68 -17.06 6.44 -10.37
N ARG A 69 -16.17 7.43 -10.57
CA ARG A 69 -16.29 8.75 -9.95
C ARG A 69 -17.63 9.44 -10.26
N GLY A 70 -18.12 9.29 -11.49
CA GLY A 70 -19.42 9.84 -11.90
C GLY A 70 -20.64 9.20 -11.23
N ASN A 71 -20.51 7.98 -10.70
CA ASN A 71 -21.61 7.25 -10.05
C ASN A 71 -21.81 7.65 -8.59
N TRP A 72 -20.83 8.35 -8.01
CA TRP A 72 -20.77 8.74 -6.61
C TRP A 72 -20.88 10.25 -6.47
N SER A 73 -22.11 10.77 -6.56
CA SER A 73 -22.37 12.16 -6.22
C SER A 73 -22.03 12.43 -4.75
N VAL A 74 -21.65 13.66 -4.43
CA VAL A 74 -21.28 14.06 -3.06
C VAL A 74 -22.41 13.83 -2.08
N LYS A 75 -23.67 14.08 -2.50
CA LYS A 75 -24.86 13.75 -1.71
C LYS A 75 -24.96 12.25 -1.41
N ARG A 76 -24.65 11.39 -2.39
CA ARG A 76 -24.69 9.93 -2.21
C ARG A 76 -23.58 9.46 -1.26
N LEU A 77 -22.37 10.00 -1.40
CA LEU A 77 -21.25 9.70 -0.49
C LEU A 77 -21.57 10.10 0.94
N ARG A 78 -22.06 11.33 1.12
CA ARG A 78 -22.50 11.81 2.42
C ARG A 78 -23.53 10.89 3.05
N ASN A 79 -24.62 10.58 2.32
CA ASN A 79 -25.65 9.67 2.82
C ASN A 79 -25.10 8.28 3.14
N HIS A 80 -24.15 7.77 2.36
CA HIS A 80 -23.55 6.45 2.61
C HIS A 80 -22.75 6.42 3.92
N TYR A 81 -22.01 7.50 4.22
CA TYR A 81 -21.16 7.55 5.41
C TYR A 81 -21.88 8.08 6.66
N GLU A 82 -22.81 9.02 6.55
CA GLU A 82 -23.49 9.64 7.71
C GLU A 82 -24.69 8.83 8.25
N VAL A 83 -25.14 7.76 7.56
CA VAL A 83 -26.28 6.94 8.04
C VAL A 83 -25.92 6.12 9.28
N LEU A 84 -24.65 5.77 9.46
CA LEU A 84 -24.18 5.08 10.66
C LEU A 84 -23.78 6.08 11.74
N ALA A 85 -23.59 5.58 12.97
CA ALA A 85 -23.01 6.38 14.05
C ALA A 85 -21.72 7.09 13.57
N PRO A 86 -21.39 8.28 14.13
CA PRO A 86 -20.16 8.97 13.77
C PRO A 86 -18.96 8.05 13.95
N ARG A 87 -18.07 8.02 12.95
CA ARG A 87 -16.81 7.27 13.05
C ARG A 87 -15.79 8.16 13.74
N LYS A 88 -15.05 7.59 14.67
CA LYS A 88 -13.98 8.24 15.41
C LYS A 88 -12.61 7.93 14.79
N GLU A 89 -12.41 6.70 14.34
CA GLU A 89 -11.11 6.23 13.83
C GLU A 89 -11.28 5.11 12.80
N VAL A 90 -10.36 5.02 11.84
CA VAL A 90 -10.25 3.90 10.90
C VAL A 90 -8.83 3.35 10.88
N LYS A 91 -8.70 2.03 10.87
CA LYS A 91 -7.41 1.31 10.81
C LYS A 91 -7.40 0.34 9.64
N VAL A 92 -6.29 0.28 8.91
CA VAL A 92 -6.06 -0.81 7.96
C VAL A 92 -5.51 -2.03 8.70
N ARG A 93 -6.33 -3.09 8.80
CA ARG A 93 -5.95 -4.34 9.47
C ARG A 93 -5.12 -5.22 8.56
N GLN A 94 -5.55 -5.38 7.32
CA GLN A 94 -4.89 -6.28 6.38
C GLN A 94 -4.99 -5.74 4.95
N VAL A 95 -3.98 -6.05 4.15
CA VAL A 95 -3.99 -5.89 2.70
C VAL A 95 -3.76 -7.27 2.10
N ILE A 96 -4.61 -7.66 1.16
CA ILE A 96 -4.59 -8.97 0.52
C ILE A 96 -4.56 -8.73 -0.99
N PHE A 97 -3.39 -8.88 -1.59
CA PHE A 97 -3.25 -8.83 -3.06
C PHE A 97 -3.92 -10.06 -3.68
N ALA A 98 -4.60 -9.86 -4.80
CA ALA A 98 -5.14 -10.97 -5.57
C ALA A 98 -3.97 -11.80 -6.15
N PHE A 99 -4.06 -13.12 -6.04
CA PHE A 99 -2.99 -14.03 -6.45
C PHE A 99 -2.68 -13.93 -7.95
N GLU A 100 -3.73 -13.85 -8.77
CA GLU A 100 -3.62 -13.81 -10.23
C GLU A 100 -3.23 -12.43 -10.75
N ASP A 101 -3.57 -11.38 -10.01
CA ASP A 101 -3.37 -9.99 -10.41
C ASP A 101 -3.03 -9.10 -9.21
N PRO A 102 -1.73 -8.92 -8.89
CA PRO A 102 -1.29 -8.06 -7.79
C PRO A 102 -1.62 -6.57 -7.98
N SER A 103 -2.15 -6.15 -9.14
CA SER A 103 -2.72 -4.82 -9.30
C SER A 103 -4.10 -4.69 -8.64
N ARG A 104 -4.64 -5.75 -8.05
CA ARG A 104 -5.92 -5.75 -7.33
C ARG A 104 -5.69 -6.22 -5.90
N ALA A 105 -6.37 -5.59 -4.95
CA ALA A 105 -6.23 -5.92 -3.55
C ALA A 105 -7.54 -5.73 -2.79
N THR A 106 -7.79 -6.62 -1.83
CA THR A 106 -8.80 -6.41 -0.79
C THR A 106 -8.11 -5.83 0.44
N VAL A 107 -8.61 -4.71 0.93
CA VAL A 107 -8.14 -4.04 2.14
C VAL A 107 -9.18 -4.21 3.23
N VAL A 108 -8.80 -4.85 4.32
CA VAL A 108 -9.64 -5.04 5.49
C VAL A 108 -9.49 -3.80 6.37
N VAL A 109 -10.51 -2.95 6.40
CA VAL A 109 -10.55 -1.75 7.24
C VAL A 109 -11.38 -2.02 8.48
N GLN A 110 -10.91 -1.52 9.62
CA GLN A 110 -11.64 -1.57 10.87
C GLN A 110 -12.02 -0.15 11.28
N GLN A 111 -13.31 0.08 11.50
CA GLN A 111 -13.86 1.39 11.85
C GLN A 111 -14.34 1.36 13.30
N HIS A 112 -13.94 2.38 14.06
CA HIS A 112 -14.32 2.60 15.45
C HIS A 112 -15.36 3.72 15.48
N PHE A 113 -16.48 3.47 16.15
CA PHE A 113 -17.61 4.38 16.18
C PHE A 113 -17.72 5.09 17.52
N ASP A 114 -18.16 6.35 17.49
CA ASP A 114 -18.52 7.10 18.69
C ASP A 114 -19.88 6.63 19.21
N THR A 115 -19.94 6.35 20.52
CA THR A 115 -21.17 5.94 21.24
C THR A 115 -21.64 6.95 22.25
N ALA A 116 -21.04 8.15 22.29
CA ALA A 116 -21.43 9.20 23.21
C ALA A 116 -22.95 9.43 23.15
N GLY A 117 -23.66 8.98 24.19
CA GLY A 117 -25.10 9.13 24.36
C GLY A 117 -25.98 7.86 24.22
N THR A 118 -25.46 6.71 23.75
CA THR A 118 -26.33 5.54 23.47
C THR A 118 -26.29 4.44 24.55
N VAL A 119 -25.23 4.36 25.37
CA VAL A 119 -25.11 3.30 26.39
C VAL A 119 -24.77 3.90 27.75
N THR A 120 -25.81 4.26 28.52
CA THR A 120 -25.69 4.58 29.95
C THR A 120 -25.66 3.28 30.76
N GLY A 121 -24.52 3.01 31.40
CA GLY A 121 -24.35 1.92 32.36
C GLY A 121 -23.75 0.66 31.75
N LEU A 122 -22.63 0.21 32.33
CA LEU A 122 -21.70 -0.84 31.90
C LEU A 122 -20.68 -0.40 30.86
N ASN A 123 -19.45 -0.91 31.03
CA ASN A 123 -18.28 -0.75 30.16
C ASN A 123 -18.61 -1.22 28.73
N ALA A 124 -19.36 -0.43 27.99
CA ALA A 124 -19.71 -0.72 26.61
C ALA A 124 -18.41 -0.61 25.81
N ALA A 125 -17.93 -1.74 25.29
CA ALA A 125 -16.85 -1.73 24.32
C ALA A 125 -17.24 -0.78 23.19
N GLU A 126 -16.30 0.05 22.74
CA GLU A 126 -16.51 0.89 21.54
C GLU A 126 -16.97 -0.03 20.40
N PRO A 127 -18.07 0.28 19.69
CA PRO A 127 -18.50 -0.51 18.56
C PRO A 127 -17.42 -0.46 17.50
N VAL A 128 -17.01 -1.65 17.08
CA VAL A 128 -16.02 -1.84 16.05
C VAL A 128 -16.65 -2.67 14.96
N GLY A 129 -16.55 -2.20 13.72
CA GLY A 129 -16.89 -3.01 12.56
C GLY A 129 -15.69 -3.20 11.65
N THR A 130 -15.76 -4.24 10.82
CA THR A 130 -14.75 -4.55 9.82
C THR A 130 -15.41 -4.60 8.45
N TRP A 131 -14.78 -3.97 7.46
CA TRP A 131 -15.25 -3.93 6.08
C TRP A 131 -14.12 -4.29 5.12
N ASP A 132 -14.48 -4.99 4.06
CA ASP A 132 -13.59 -5.28 2.96
C ASP A 132 -13.76 -4.20 1.90
N GLU A 133 -12.67 -3.53 1.55
CA GLU A 133 -12.61 -2.56 0.47
C GLU A 133 -11.84 -3.15 -0.71
N LEU A 134 -12.39 -3.04 -1.93
CA LEU A 134 -11.66 -3.41 -3.13
C LEU A 134 -10.86 -2.21 -3.64
N TRP A 135 -9.60 -2.45 -3.99
CA TRP A 135 -8.69 -1.47 -4.54
C TRP A 135 -8.01 -2.02 -5.80
N GLU A 136 -7.82 -1.16 -6.79
CA GLU A 136 -7.18 -1.51 -8.06
C GLU A 136 -6.12 -0.47 -8.46
N LYS A 137 -4.97 -0.93 -8.93
CA LYS A 137 -3.85 -0.10 -9.36
C LYS A 137 -3.96 0.16 -10.85
N GLN A 138 -4.08 1.43 -11.22
CA GLN A 138 -4.12 1.90 -12.60
C GLN A 138 -3.13 3.05 -12.75
N ASP A 139 -2.30 3.00 -13.79
CA ASP A 139 -1.28 4.02 -14.08
C ASP A 139 -0.38 4.36 -12.89
N GLY A 140 0.02 3.34 -12.13
CA GLY A 140 0.90 3.50 -10.96
C GLY A 140 0.19 3.92 -9.67
N GLN A 141 -1.12 4.21 -9.71
CA GLN A 141 -1.89 4.69 -8.56
C GLN A 141 -3.00 3.71 -8.16
N TRP A 142 -3.18 3.52 -6.87
CA TRP A 142 -4.27 2.71 -6.31
C TRP A 142 -5.59 3.49 -6.33
N TRP A 143 -6.70 2.84 -6.64
CA TRP A 143 -8.01 3.45 -6.71
C TRP A 143 -9.02 2.61 -5.96
N PHE A 144 -9.88 3.28 -5.20
CA PHE A 144 -10.98 2.61 -4.52
C PHE A 144 -12.02 2.20 -5.55
N VAL A 145 -12.39 0.91 -5.52
CA VAL A 145 -13.41 0.33 -6.38
C VAL A 145 -14.59 -0.05 -5.50
N GLN A 146 -15.67 0.70 -5.61
CA GLN A 146 -16.89 0.31 -4.95
C GLN A 146 -17.52 -0.88 -5.67
N THR A 147 -17.63 -2.00 -4.96
CA THR A 147 -18.35 -3.18 -5.40
C THR A 147 -19.69 -3.25 -4.67
N ARG A 148 -20.74 -2.75 -5.34
CA ARG A 148 -22.15 -2.71 -4.90
C ARG A 148 -22.50 -1.66 -3.85
#